data_AF-A0A850S6D4-F1
#
_entry.id   AF-A0A850S6D4-F1
#
_cell.length_a   1.000
_cell.length_b   1.000
_cell.length_c   1.000
_cell.angle_alpha   90.00
_cell.angle_beta   90.00
_cell.angle_gamma   90.00
#
_symmetry.space_group_name_H-M   'P 1'
#
loop_
_entity.id
_entity.type
_entity.pdbx_description
1 polymer ?
#
loop_
_entity_poly.entity_id
_entity_poly.type
_entity_poly.pdbx_seq_one_letter_code
_entity_poly.pdbx_strand_id
1 'polypeptide(L)'
;MASFLKPWLLVPVLAGVLSAGQIWVSHLRYELSLETQRLNAEKQDALGQASKLRLELASMTRPERLRQLAQQKLGMAPPKPDQVVNP
;
A
#
# COMPACT_ATOMS: atom_id res chain seq x y z
N MET A 1 19.06 -45.92 -42.36
CA MET A 1 19.05 -44.55 -42.95
C MET A 1 18.78 -43.53 -41.85
N ALA A 2 19.76 -43.25 -40.98
CA ALA A 2 19.67 -42.14 -40.03
C ALA A 2 20.73 -41.13 -40.47
N SER A 3 20.26 -40.08 -41.14
CA SER A 3 21.09 -39.02 -41.68
C SER A 3 21.88 -38.37 -40.55
N PHE A 4 23.20 -38.26 -40.75
CA PHE A 4 24.10 -37.45 -39.94
C PHE A 4 23.61 -36.00 -39.92
N LEU A 5 22.79 -35.66 -38.92
CA LEU A 5 22.58 -34.28 -38.51
C LEU A 5 23.97 -33.73 -38.14
N LYS A 6 24.50 -32.85 -38.99
CA LYS A 6 25.80 -32.21 -38.78
C LYS A 6 25.81 -31.58 -37.39
N PRO A 7 26.69 -32.01 -36.46
CA PRO A 7 26.65 -31.61 -35.05
C PRO A 7 26.77 -30.09 -34.86
N TRP A 8 27.32 -29.38 -35.85
CA TRP A 8 27.33 -27.91 -35.87
C TRP A 8 25.91 -27.32 -35.79
N LEU A 9 24.89 -27.92 -36.41
CA LEU A 9 23.52 -27.38 -36.38
C LEU A 9 22.85 -27.47 -35.01
N LEU A 10 23.37 -28.28 -34.07
CA LEU A 10 22.83 -28.34 -32.71
C LEU A 10 23.09 -27.06 -31.93
N VAL A 11 24.23 -26.40 -32.16
CA VAL A 11 24.63 -25.18 -31.44
C VAL A 11 23.64 -24.02 -31.66
N PRO A 12 23.26 -23.63 -32.89
CA PRO A 12 22.29 -22.55 -33.10
C PRO A 12 20.89 -22.94 -32.63
N VAL A 13 20.51 -24.23 -32.72
CA VAL A 13 19.21 -24.71 -32.21
C VAL A 13 19.17 -24.57 -30.67
N LEU A 14 20.23 -24.99 -29.98
CA LEU A 14 20.32 -24.89 -28.54
C LEU A 14 20.32 -23.41 -28.09
N ALA A 15 21.05 -22.56 -28.80
CA ALA A 15 21.07 -21.12 -28.56
C ALA A 15 19.69 -20.48 -28.77
N GLY A 16 18.95 -20.90 -29.79
CA GLY A 16 17.59 -20.45 -30.05
C GLY A 16 16.61 -20.84 -28.94
N VAL A 17 16.69 -22.09 -28.47
CA VAL A 17 15.86 -22.59 -27.35
C VAL A 17 16.18 -21.83 -26.06
N LEU A 18 17.46 -21.63 -25.74
CA LEU A 18 17.87 -20.86 -24.56
C LEU A 18 17.41 -19.41 -24.63
N SER A 19 17.49 -18.78 -25.81
CA SER A 19 17.04 -17.40 -26.02
C SER A 19 15.53 -17.27 -25.86
N ALA A 20 14.75 -18.18 -26.43
CA ALA A 20 13.30 -18.22 -26.24
C ALA A 20 12.92 -18.41 -24.76
N GLY A 21 13.63 -19.31 -24.05
CA GLY A 21 13.45 -19.51 -22.62
C GLY A 21 13.77 -18.26 -21.79
N GLN A 22 14.83 -17.54 -22.13
CA GLN A 22 15.19 -16.27 -21.46
C GLN A 22 14.11 -15.20 -21.64
N ILE A 23 13.57 -15.06 -22.86
CA ILE A 23 12.49 -14.10 -23.14
C ILE A 23 11.24 -14.46 -22.33
N TRP A 24 10.87 -15.74 -22.27
CA TRP A 24 9.74 -16.21 -21.49
C TRP A 24 9.89 -15.92 -19.98
N VAL A 25 11.06 -16.24 -19.41
CA VAL A 25 11.37 -15.95 -18.00
C VAL A 25 11.35 -14.45 -17.73
N SER A 26 11.88 -13.63 -18.65
CA SER A 26 11.84 -12.18 -18.53
C SER A 26 10.41 -11.65 -18.53
N HIS A 27 9.53 -12.22 -19.36
CA HIS A 27 8.13 -11.83 -19.43
C HIS A 27 7.41 -12.14 -18.10
N LEU A 28 7.57 -13.36 -17.57
CA LEU A 28 7.01 -13.74 -16.27
C LEU A 28 7.50 -12.84 -15.14
N ARG A 29 8.78 -12.50 -15.13
CA ARG A 29 9.35 -11.57 -14.13
C ARG A 29 8.75 -10.17 -14.25
N TYR A 30 8.50 -9.72 -15.47
CA TYR A 30 7.92 -8.40 -15.71
C TYR A 30 6.47 -8.33 -15.22
N GLU A 31 5.65 -9.34 -15.54
CA GLU A 31 4.28 -9.43 -15.05
C GLU A 31 4.22 -9.47 -13.52
N LEU A 32 5.04 -10.32 -12.90
CA LEU A 32 5.13 -10.42 -11.44
C LEU A 32 5.59 -9.10 -10.80
N SER A 33 6.55 -8.41 -11.41
CA SER A 33 7.02 -7.11 -10.93
C SER A 33 5.91 -6.05 -11.00
N LEU A 34 5.14 -6.03 -12.09
CA LEU A 34 4.01 -5.10 -12.23
C LEU A 34 2.92 -5.37 -11.18
N GLU A 35 2.58 -6.64 -10.96
CA GLU A 35 1.59 -7.02 -9.95
C GLU A 35 2.07 -6.64 -8.54
N THR A 36 3.34 -6.89 -8.23
CA THR A 36 3.94 -6.50 -6.95
C THR A 36 3.92 -4.97 -6.76
N GLN A 37 4.20 -4.20 -7.82
CA GLN A 37 4.12 -2.74 -7.76
C GLN A 37 2.69 -2.25 -7.52
N ARG A 38 1.69 -2.84 -8.19
CA ARG A 38 0.28 -2.51 -7.97
C ARG A 38 -0.16 -2.81 -6.54
N LEU A 39 0.14 -4.01 -6.04
CA LEU A 39 -0.18 -4.39 -4.66
C LEU A 39 0.49 -3.45 -3.63
N ASN A 40 1.75 -3.07 -3.87
CA ASN A 40 2.45 -2.14 -2.98
C ASN A 40 1.82 -0.74 -3.02
N ALA A 41 1.40 -0.25 -4.18
CA ALA A 41 0.71 1.03 -4.30
C ALA A 41 -0.64 1.02 -3.56
N GLU A 42 -1.44 -0.03 -3.73
CA GLU A 42 -2.71 -0.22 -3.01
C GLU A 42 -2.50 -0.28 -1.49
N LYS A 43 -1.48 -1.03 -1.05
CA LYS A 43 -1.10 -1.10 0.37
C LYS A 43 -0.71 0.27 0.92
N GLN A 44 0.09 1.04 0.19
CA GLN A 44 0.50 2.38 0.62
C GLN A 44 -0.69 3.33 0.72
N ASP A 45 -1.61 3.30 -0.25
CA ASP A 45 -2.82 4.11 -0.23
C ASP A 45 -3.70 3.76 0.98
N ALA A 46 -3.96 2.47 1.21
CA ALA A 46 -4.74 2.01 2.36
C ALA A 46 -4.10 2.42 3.70
N LEU A 47 -2.77 2.35 3.83
CA LEU A 47 -2.06 2.83 5.02
C LEU A 47 -2.18 4.34 5.19
N GLY A 48 -2.13 5.11 4.10
CA GLY A 48 -2.35 6.55 4.09
C GLY A 48 -3.75 6.92 4.58
N GLN A 49 -4.77 6.24 4.06
CA GLN A 49 -6.16 6.41 4.48
C GLN A 49 -6.35 6.06 5.96
N ALA A 50 -5.79 4.93 6.42
CA ALA A 50 -5.87 4.54 7.82
C ALA A 50 -5.20 5.54 8.76
N SER A 51 -4.05 6.09 8.37
CA SER A 51 -3.35 7.14 9.12
C SER A 51 -4.19 8.41 9.22
N LYS A 52 -4.77 8.86 8.09
CA LYS A 52 -5.71 9.99 8.06
C LYS A 52 -6.91 9.77 8.98
N LEU A 53 -7.53 8.59 8.91
CA LEU A 53 -8.68 8.26 9.74
C LEU A 53 -8.34 8.27 11.23
N ARG A 54 -7.15 7.78 11.61
CA ARG A 54 -6.66 7.86 12.99
C ARG A 54 -6.46 9.29 13.46
N LEU A 55 -5.94 10.17 12.60
CA LEU A 55 -5.82 11.59 12.89
C LEU A 55 -7.18 12.26 13.04
N GLU A 56 -8.14 11.93 12.18
CA GLU A 56 -9.52 12.41 12.28
C GLU A 56 -10.17 11.97 13.59
N LEU A 57 -10.05 10.70 13.96
CA LEU A 57 -10.58 10.15 15.21
C LEU A 57 -9.93 10.84 16.42
N ALA A 58 -8.61 10.97 16.43
CA ALA A 58 -7.89 11.70 17.48
C ALA A 58 -8.31 13.18 17.55
N SER A 59 -8.67 13.80 16.42
CA SER A 59 -9.18 15.16 16.37
C SER A 59 -10.60 15.30 16.94
N MET A 60 -11.44 14.26 16.80
CA MET A 60 -12.80 14.23 17.35
C MET A 60 -12.79 14.14 18.88
N THR A 61 -11.81 13.42 19.45
CA THR A 61 -11.64 13.29 20.91
C THR A 61 -10.90 14.47 21.54
N ARG A 62 -10.52 15.51 20.78
CA ARG A 62 -9.81 16.67 21.33
C ARG A 62 -10.70 17.47 22.29
N PRO A 63 -10.19 17.80 23.50
CA PRO A 63 -10.95 18.56 24.49
C PRO A 63 -11.51 19.88 23.96
N GLU A 64 -10.75 20.62 23.15
CA GLU A 64 -11.18 21.89 22.55
C GLU A 64 -12.43 21.71 21.67
N ARG A 65 -12.49 20.65 20.86
CA ARG A 65 -13.67 20.36 20.04
C ARG A 65 -14.86 19.95 20.90
N LEU A 66 -14.63 19.14 21.93
CA LEU A 66 -15.67 18.76 22.88
C LEU A 66 -16.24 19.99 23.62
N ARG A 67 -15.37 20.92 24.04
CA ARG A 67 -15.79 22.20 24.66
C ARG A 67 -16.58 23.07 23.70
N GLN A 68 -16.15 23.20 22.45
CA GLN A 68 -16.91 23.94 21.43
C GLN A 68 -18.28 23.31 21.18
N LEU A 69 -18.35 21.97 21.08
CA LEU A 69 -19.61 21.27 20.89
C LEU A 69 -20.55 21.45 22.09
N ALA A 70 -20.01 21.36 23.31
CA ALA A 70 -20.76 21.56 24.55
C ALA A 70 -21.28 23.01 24.67
N GLN A 71 -20.46 24.00 24.31
CA GLN A 71 -20.88 25.41 24.28
C GLN A 71 -21.97 25.67 23.23
N GLN A 72 -21.75 25.20 21.99
CA GLN A 72 -22.63 25.53 20.86
C GLN A 72 -23.93 24.74 20.85
N LYS A 73 -23.88 23.43 21.17
CA LYS A 73 -25.06 22.55 21.11
C LYS A 73 -25.77 22.37 22.44
N LEU A 74 -25.04 22.41 23.54
CA LEU A 74 -25.59 22.14 24.88
C LEU A 74 -25.67 23.40 25.75
N GLY A 75 -25.22 24.55 25.24
CA GLY A 75 -25.19 25.81 26.00
C GLY A 75 -24.30 25.76 27.24
N MET A 76 -23.41 24.77 27.32
CA MET A 76 -22.58 24.53 28.50
C MET A 76 -21.41 25.52 28.54
N ALA A 77 -21.15 26.12 29.69
CA ALA A 77 -20.00 26.98 29.92
C ALA A 77 -18.99 26.31 30.87
N PRO A 78 -17.70 26.68 30.82
CA PRO A 78 -16.74 26.24 31.82
C PRO A 78 -17.23 26.63 33.22
N PRO A 79 -17.18 25.71 34.20
CA PRO A 79 -17.57 26.02 35.57
C PRO A 79 -16.64 27.09 36.14
N LYS A 80 -17.18 27.96 36.99
CA LYS A 80 -16.40 29.00 37.66
C LYS A 80 -15.47 28.37 38.71
N PRO A 81 -14.33 29.00 39.06
CA PRO A 81 -13.40 28.48 40.05
C PRO A 81 -14.08 28.11 41.39
N ASP A 82 -15.07 28.90 41.80
CA ASP A 82 -15.82 28.72 43.04
C ASP A 82 -16.78 27.51 43.02
N GLN A 83 -16.93 26.84 41.86
CA GLN A 83 -17.83 25.70 41.66
C GLN A 83 -17.08 24.34 41.62
N VAL A 84 -15.76 24.34 41.78
CA VAL A 84 -14.93 23.12 41.71
C VAL A 84 -14.41 22.76 43.10
N VAL A 85 -14.72 21.56 43.58
CA VAL A 85 -14.45 21.12 44.97
C VAL A 85 -12.98 20.77 45.21
N ASN A 86 -12.15 20.67 44.16
CA ASN A 86 -10.69 20.52 44.30
C ASN A 86 -9.97 20.99 43.01
N PRO A 87 -9.13 22.05 43.06
CA PRO A 87 -8.39 22.57 41.91
C PRO A 87 -7.22 21.68 41.48
#